data_AF-A0A1S2WA97-F1
#
_entry.id   AF-A0A1S2WA97-F1
#
_cell.length_a   1.000
_cell.length_b   1.000
_cell.length_c   1.000
_cell.angle_alpha   90.00
_cell.angle_beta   90.00
_cell.angle_gamma   90.00
#
_symmetry.space_group_name_H-M   'P 1'
#
loop_
_entity.id
_entity.type
_entity.pdbx_description
1 polymer ?
#
loop_
_entity_poly.entity_id
_entity_poly.type
_entity_poly.pdbx_seq_one_letter_code
_entity_poly.pdbx_strand_id
1 'polypeptide(L)'
;MKNEMLKKFIENSTGNSISGRKYYHFEYEESEGKGKARLIDDRGYEVSIPEAALIIEGLNNAYMIPDEEEVNDYLNERNAKNALQDDLGFEDLRIRGKLFRIDRKRNWGFTCASCKKKVISEDNKIWWVIEGYNYNSDDKYCSEECAYPLYNEMLENIKKSVYKRYNIDY
;
A
#
# COMPACT_ATOMS: atom_id res chain seq x y z
N MET A 1 -0.50 -37.92 -14.96
CA MET A 1 0.40 -37.67 -13.82
C MET A 1 0.97 -36.24 -13.80
N LYS A 2 1.76 -35.78 -14.78
CA LYS A 2 2.29 -34.39 -14.80
C LYS A 2 1.21 -33.30 -14.75
N ASN A 3 0.16 -33.39 -15.58
CA ASN A 3 -0.94 -32.42 -15.59
C ASN A 3 -1.77 -32.38 -14.30
N GLU A 4 -1.93 -33.51 -13.60
CA GLU A 4 -2.64 -33.54 -12.31
C GLU A 4 -1.82 -32.92 -11.18
N MET A 5 -0.49 -33.12 -11.19
CA MET A 5 0.41 -32.47 -10.25
C MET A 5 0.46 -30.96 -10.47
N LEU A 6 0.48 -30.50 -11.73
CA LEU A 6 0.39 -29.09 -12.07
C LEU A 6 -0.95 -28.47 -11.63
N LYS A 7 -2.07 -29.14 -11.92
CA LYS A 7 -3.39 -28.68 -11.49
C LYS A 7 -3.48 -28.55 -9.96
N LYS A 8 -3.02 -29.56 -9.22
CA LYS A 8 -2.95 -29.52 -7.75
C LYS A 8 -2.05 -28.40 -7.24
N PHE A 9 -0.92 -28.14 -7.91
CA PHE A 9 -0.03 -27.04 -7.57
C PHE A 9 -0.76 -25.69 -7.68
N ILE A 10 -1.43 -25.43 -8.82
CA ILE A 10 -2.19 -24.19 -9.02
C ILE A 10 -3.30 -24.06 -7.97
N GLU A 11 -4.11 -25.12 -7.77
CA GLU A 11 -5.19 -25.13 -6.79
C GLU A 11 -4.68 -24.81 -5.37
N ASN A 12 -3.57 -25.43 -4.96
CA ASN A 12 -2.94 -25.17 -3.65
C ASN A 12 -2.35 -23.76 -3.54
N SER A 13 -1.82 -23.19 -4.61
CA SER A 13 -1.30 -21.81 -4.61
C SER A 13 -2.42 -20.75 -4.55
N THR A 14 -3.66 -21.11 -4.93
CA THR A 14 -4.84 -20.22 -4.93
C THR A 14 -5.75 -20.34 -3.71
N GLY A 15 -5.36 -21.10 -2.68
CA GLY A 15 -6.19 -21.39 -1.51
C GLY A 15 -6.91 -20.16 -0.92
N ASN A 16 -8.17 -20.36 -0.49
CA ASN A 16 -9.04 -19.33 0.08
C ASN A 16 -8.61 -18.84 1.47
N SER A 17 -7.65 -19.51 2.12
CA SER A 17 -7.03 -19.08 3.37
C SER A 17 -5.55 -18.79 3.17
N ILE A 18 -5.04 -17.77 3.86
CA ILE A 18 -3.61 -17.43 3.87
C ILE A 18 -2.76 -18.64 4.29
N SER A 19 -3.26 -19.46 5.21
CA SER A 19 -2.63 -20.71 5.67
C SER A 19 -2.64 -21.86 4.65
N GLY A 20 -3.44 -21.77 3.59
CA GLY A 20 -3.53 -22.77 2.54
C GLY A 20 -2.72 -22.40 1.28
N ARG A 21 -2.32 -21.13 1.15
CA ARG A 21 -1.49 -20.66 0.04
C ARG A 21 -0.04 -21.03 0.30
N LYS A 22 0.54 -21.82 -0.61
CA LYS A 22 1.99 -22.02 -0.62
C LYS A 22 2.67 -20.90 -1.40
N TYR A 23 3.60 -20.21 -0.75
CA TYR A 23 4.49 -19.26 -1.40
C TYR A 23 5.85 -19.92 -1.65
N TYR A 24 6.49 -19.51 -2.73
CA TYR A 24 7.83 -19.95 -3.08
C TYR A 24 8.66 -18.73 -3.44
N HIS A 25 9.90 -18.69 -2.96
CA HIS A 25 10.86 -17.67 -3.36
C HIS A 25 12.13 -18.30 -3.91
N PHE A 26 12.74 -17.60 -4.86
CA PHE A 26 14.01 -18.01 -5.45
C PHE A 26 15.15 -17.37 -4.65
N GLU A 27 16.12 -18.19 -4.25
CA GLU A 27 17.38 -17.73 -3.67
C GLU A 27 18.51 -18.00 -4.65
N TYR A 28 19.48 -17.09 -4.69
CA TYR A 28 20.69 -17.25 -5.48
C TYR A 28 21.89 -17.26 -4.54
N GLU A 29 22.62 -18.37 -4.51
CA GLU A 29 23.88 -18.46 -3.80
C GLU A 29 25.04 -18.51 -4.81
N GLU A 30 25.93 -17.54 -4.72
CA GLU A 30 27.15 -17.49 -5.52
C GLU A 30 28.28 -18.16 -4.74
N SER A 31 28.60 -19.41 -5.10
CA SER A 31 29.77 -20.12 -4.56
C SER A 31 30.76 -20.40 -5.69
N GLU A 32 32.01 -19.96 -5.55
CA GLU A 32 33.12 -20.32 -6.44
C GLU A 32 32.83 -20.07 -7.95
N GLY A 33 32.17 -18.96 -8.27
CA GLY A 33 31.83 -18.61 -9.66
C GLY A 33 30.76 -19.50 -10.31
N LYS A 34 30.07 -20.34 -9.52
CA LYS A 34 28.91 -21.12 -9.97
C LYS A 34 27.71 -20.72 -9.12
N GLY A 35 26.85 -19.87 -9.69
CA GLY A 35 25.56 -19.55 -9.10
C GLY A 35 24.67 -20.78 -9.00
N LYS A 36 24.09 -21.01 -7.81
CA LYS A 36 23.04 -22.01 -7.59
C LYS A 36 21.75 -21.29 -7.27
N ALA A 37 20.76 -21.40 -8.17
CA ALA A 37 19.40 -20.99 -7.88
C ALA A 37 18.70 -22.10 -7.06
N ARG A 38 18.09 -21.72 -5.94
CA ARG A 38 17.29 -22.59 -5.08
C ARG A 38 15.86 -22.09 -5.02
N LEU A 39 14.92 -23.02 -4.85
CA LEU A 39 13.52 -22.69 -4.61
C LEU A 39 13.20 -23.05 -3.16
N ILE A 40 12.76 -22.08 -2.38
CA ILE A 40 12.48 -22.23 -0.96
C ILE A 40 10.98 -22.06 -0.72
N ASP A 41 10.39 -22.88 0.15
CA ASP A 41 9.00 -22.76 0.56
C ASP A 41 8.80 -21.65 1.61
N ASP A 42 7.53 -21.34 1.90
CA ASP A 42 7.11 -20.32 2.86
C ASP A 42 7.58 -20.56 4.31
N ARG A 43 8.11 -21.74 4.61
CA ARG A 43 8.66 -22.12 5.91
C ARG A 43 10.19 -22.14 5.93
N GLY A 44 10.83 -21.78 4.81
CA GLY A 44 12.29 -21.74 4.69
C GLY A 44 12.95 -23.06 4.30
N TYR A 45 12.18 -24.05 3.83
CA TYR A 45 12.75 -25.33 3.38
C TYR A 45 13.04 -25.33 1.88
N GLU A 46 14.20 -25.86 1.50
CA GLU A 46 14.53 -26.08 0.10
C GLU A 46 13.64 -27.15 -0.52
N VAL A 47 13.02 -26.80 -1.64
CA VAL A 47 12.18 -27.67 -2.44
C VAL A 47 13.05 -28.65 -3.22
N SER A 48 12.63 -29.92 -3.27
CA SER A 48 13.37 -30.95 -4.01
C SER A 48 13.46 -30.64 -5.51
N ILE A 49 14.54 -31.06 -6.18
CA ILE A 49 14.74 -30.84 -7.63
C ILE A 49 13.52 -31.29 -8.47
N PRO A 50 12.91 -32.48 -8.26
CA PRO A 50 11.75 -32.90 -9.03
C PRO A 50 10.53 -32.01 -8.83
N GLU A 51 10.30 -31.51 -7.61
CA GLU A 51 9.19 -30.62 -7.31
C GLU A 51 9.44 -29.21 -7.87
N ALA A 52 10.65 -28.67 -7.72
CA ALA A 52 11.04 -27.40 -8.32
C ALA A 52 10.89 -27.41 -9.84
N ALA A 53 11.27 -28.52 -10.51
CA ALA A 53 11.09 -28.68 -11.95
C ALA A 53 9.61 -28.63 -12.36
N LEU A 54 8.70 -29.22 -11.56
CA LEU A 54 7.25 -29.16 -11.82
C LEU A 54 6.69 -27.75 -11.61
N ILE A 55 7.18 -27.02 -10.63
CA ILE A 55 6.78 -25.62 -10.36
C ILE A 55 7.17 -24.74 -11.54
N ILE A 56 8.42 -24.86 -12.02
CA ILE A 56 8.93 -24.13 -13.18
C ILE A 56 8.17 -24.52 -14.45
N GLU A 57 7.96 -25.81 -14.70
CA GLU A 57 7.14 -26.30 -15.81
C GLU A 57 5.70 -25.76 -15.72
N GLY A 58 5.17 -25.65 -14.51
CA GLY A 58 3.86 -25.08 -14.25
C GLY A 58 3.76 -23.61 -14.56
N LEU A 59 4.72 -22.81 -14.10
CA LEU A 59 4.82 -21.39 -14.44
C LEU A 59 4.92 -21.23 -15.96
N ASN A 60 5.80 -21.95 -16.64
CA ASN A 60 5.97 -21.83 -18.09
C ASN A 60 4.70 -22.17 -18.90
N ASN A 61 3.83 -23.04 -18.38
CA ASN A 61 2.62 -23.48 -19.11
C ASN A 61 1.34 -22.77 -18.67
N ALA A 62 1.24 -22.36 -17.40
CA ALA A 62 0.04 -21.76 -16.82
C ALA A 62 0.12 -20.24 -16.72
N TYR A 63 1.34 -19.68 -16.73
CA TYR A 63 1.53 -18.25 -16.88
C TYR A 63 1.16 -17.90 -18.33
N MET A 64 -0.13 -17.65 -18.55
CA MET A 64 -0.54 -16.88 -19.71
C MET A 64 0.25 -15.58 -19.63
N ILE A 65 1.15 -15.40 -20.58
CA ILE A 65 1.67 -14.09 -20.93
C ILE A 65 0.53 -13.52 -21.79
N PRO A 66 -0.31 -12.59 -21.29
CA PRO A 66 -1.13 -11.77 -22.18
C PRO A 66 -0.28 -11.19 -23.31
N ASP A 67 -0.88 -10.61 -24.34
CA ASP A 67 -0.03 -9.86 -25.27
C ASP A 67 0.82 -8.81 -24.50
N GLU A 68 1.99 -8.46 -25.04
CA GLU A 68 2.97 -7.63 -24.31
C GLU A 68 2.36 -6.29 -23.84
N GLU A 69 1.33 -5.80 -24.53
CA GLU A 69 0.59 -4.58 -24.20
C GLU A 69 -0.39 -4.82 -23.03
N GLU A 70 -1.21 -5.87 -23.09
CA GLU A 70 -2.11 -6.33 -22.02
C GLU A 70 -1.36 -6.69 -20.74
N VAL A 71 -0.15 -7.27 -20.85
CA VAL A 71 0.72 -7.55 -19.69
C VAL A 71 1.12 -6.25 -19.02
N ASN A 72 1.57 -5.27 -19.79
CA ASN A 72 2.05 -4.01 -19.24
C ASN A 72 0.92 -3.24 -18.57
N ASP A 73 -0.26 -3.16 -19.19
CA ASP A 73 -1.42 -2.49 -18.61
C ASP A 73 -1.90 -3.18 -17.32
N TYR A 74 -2.04 -4.51 -17.35
CA TYR A 74 -2.41 -5.28 -16.17
C TYR A 74 -1.39 -5.13 -15.02
N LEU A 75 -0.09 -5.20 -15.32
CA LEU A 75 0.97 -5.03 -14.32
C LEU A 75 0.98 -3.61 -13.76
N ASN A 76 0.83 -2.60 -14.61
CA ASN A 76 0.77 -1.20 -14.21
C ASN A 76 -0.41 -0.96 -13.27
N GLU A 77 -1.61 -1.41 -13.63
CA GLU A 77 -2.80 -1.31 -12.79
C GLU A 77 -2.62 -2.00 -11.43
N ARG A 78 -2.10 -3.23 -11.44
CA ARG A 78 -1.90 -4.01 -10.21
C ARG A 78 -0.87 -3.35 -9.31
N ASN A 79 0.25 -2.89 -9.88
CA ASN A 79 1.30 -2.23 -9.12
C ASN A 79 0.85 -0.85 -8.60
N ALA A 80 0.06 -0.10 -9.37
CA ALA A 80 -0.53 1.15 -8.91
C ALA A 80 -1.50 0.95 -7.73
N LYS A 81 -2.31 -0.11 -7.73
CA LYS A 81 -3.18 -0.44 -6.59
C LYS A 81 -2.38 -0.74 -5.33
N ASN A 82 -1.31 -1.54 -5.44
CA ASN A 82 -0.43 -1.84 -4.31
C ASN A 82 0.28 -0.58 -3.81
N ALA A 83 0.88 0.19 -4.71
CA ALA A 83 1.57 1.42 -4.35
C ALA A 83 0.63 2.47 -3.75
N LEU A 84 -0.63 2.54 -4.19
CA LEU A 84 -1.61 3.42 -3.58
C LEU A 84 -1.92 3.00 -2.14
N GLN A 85 -2.06 1.69 -1.90
CA GLN A 85 -2.27 1.16 -0.56
C GLN A 85 -1.07 1.44 0.34
N ASP A 86 0.14 1.23 -0.17
CA ASP A 86 1.38 1.47 0.57
C ASP A 86 1.57 2.97 0.86
N ASP A 87 1.40 3.85 -0.12
CA ASP A 87 1.56 5.30 0.07
C ASP A 87 0.47 5.85 0.99
N LEU A 88 -0.79 5.48 0.83
CA LEU A 88 -1.86 5.93 1.73
C LEU A 88 -1.67 5.38 3.16
N GLY A 89 -1.23 4.13 3.28
CA GLY A 89 -0.93 3.51 4.57
C GLY A 89 0.29 4.14 5.24
N PHE A 90 1.33 4.45 4.47
CA PHE A 90 2.56 5.07 4.94
C PHE A 90 2.34 6.52 5.35
N GLU A 91 1.59 7.29 4.56
CA GLU A 91 1.30 8.69 4.86
C GLU A 91 0.44 8.85 6.13
N ASP A 92 -0.32 7.82 6.55
CA ASP A 92 -1.23 7.84 7.72
C ASP A 92 -2.04 9.15 7.83
N LEU A 93 -2.42 9.70 6.66
CA LEU A 93 -3.01 11.02 6.57
C LEU A 93 -4.39 10.98 7.23
N ARG A 94 -4.63 11.87 8.18
CA ARG A 94 -5.89 11.94 8.91
C ARG A 94 -6.21 13.35 9.38
N ILE A 95 -7.51 13.62 9.53
CA ILE A 95 -8.01 14.77 10.26
C ILE A 95 -8.07 14.40 11.74
N ARG A 96 -7.40 15.18 12.59
CA ARG A 96 -7.35 14.92 14.02
C ARG A 96 -7.84 16.09 14.84
N GLY A 97 -8.81 15.82 15.71
CA GLY A 97 -9.22 16.72 16.78
C GLY A 97 -8.14 16.85 17.86
N LYS A 98 -7.87 18.09 18.27
CA LYS A 98 -6.95 18.48 19.34
C LYS A 98 -7.73 19.30 20.36
N LEU A 99 -7.52 19.02 21.64
CA LEU A 99 -8.14 19.81 22.71
C LEU A 99 -7.42 21.17 22.82
N PHE A 100 -8.19 22.22 23.09
CA PHE A 100 -7.61 23.45 23.62
C PHE A 100 -7.03 23.17 25.01
N ARG A 101 -5.87 23.77 25.30
CA ARG A 101 -5.31 23.71 26.65
C ARG A 101 -6.15 24.58 27.58
N ILE A 102 -6.68 23.98 28.64
CA ILE A 102 -7.62 24.60 29.59
C ILE A 102 -6.87 25.46 30.64
N ASP A 103 -5.56 25.25 30.80
CA ASP A 103 -4.74 25.79 31.89
C ASP A 103 -3.98 27.09 31.56
N ARG A 104 -4.24 27.74 30.41
CA ARG A 104 -3.51 28.94 30.02
C ARG A 104 -4.14 30.22 30.55
N LYS A 105 -3.33 31.06 31.22
CA LYS A 105 -3.70 32.43 31.70
C LYS A 105 -4.14 33.39 30.58
N ARG A 106 -3.94 33.05 29.30
CA ARG A 106 -4.35 33.84 28.14
C ARG A 106 -5.08 32.94 27.16
N ASN A 107 -6.24 33.41 26.68
CA ASN A 107 -7.00 32.74 25.63
C ASN A 107 -6.12 32.57 24.40
N TRP A 108 -5.94 31.32 23.96
CA TRP A 108 -5.27 31.01 22.71
C TRP A 108 -6.31 30.87 21.61
N GLY A 109 -5.99 31.37 20.43
CA GLY A 109 -6.90 31.31 19.30
C GLY A 109 -6.20 31.37 17.96
N PHE A 110 -6.94 31.07 16.92
CA PHE A 110 -6.48 31.06 15.53
C PHE A 110 -7.62 31.47 14.59
N THR A 111 -7.30 31.72 13.33
CA THR A 111 -8.29 31.91 12.27
C THR A 111 -8.38 30.62 11.47
N CYS A 112 -9.57 30.05 11.33
CA CYS A 112 -9.80 28.82 10.56
C CYS A 112 -9.27 29.01 9.13
N ALA A 113 -8.41 28.10 8.67
CA ALA A 113 -7.79 28.20 7.35
C ALA A 113 -8.83 28.16 6.21
N SER A 114 -9.94 27.42 6.41
CA SER A 114 -11.02 27.27 5.43
C SER A 114 -12.04 28.41 5.49
N CYS A 115 -12.86 28.49 6.54
CA CYS A 115 -13.98 29.43 6.61
C CYS A 115 -13.63 30.82 7.18
N LYS A 116 -12.36 31.06 7.53
CA LYS A 116 -11.85 32.33 8.10
C LYS A 116 -12.50 32.78 9.42
N LYS A 117 -13.29 31.92 10.08
CA LYS A 117 -13.84 32.16 11.42
C LYS A 117 -12.71 32.23 12.45
N LYS A 118 -12.77 33.21 13.36
CA LYS A 118 -11.91 33.24 14.56
C LYS A 118 -12.36 32.18 15.55
N VAL A 119 -11.43 31.36 16.01
CA VAL A 119 -11.64 30.31 17.00
C VAL A 119 -10.78 30.64 18.21
N ILE A 120 -11.38 30.67 19.39
CA ILE A 120 -10.69 30.91 20.66
C ILE A 120 -11.02 29.82 21.66
N SER A 121 -10.08 29.57 22.59
CA SER A 121 -10.16 28.52 23.61
C SER A 121 -11.29 28.69 24.63
N GLU A 122 -11.87 29.89 24.72
CA GLU A 122 -12.99 30.19 25.63
C GLU A 122 -14.31 29.61 25.10
N ASP A 123 -14.57 29.79 23.80
CA ASP A 123 -15.81 29.36 23.14
C ASP A 123 -15.73 27.93 22.58
N ASN A 124 -14.53 27.36 22.47
CA ASN A 124 -14.30 26.09 21.77
C ASN A 124 -13.42 25.16 22.59
N LYS A 125 -13.80 23.88 22.66
CA LYS A 125 -13.04 22.85 23.38
C LYS A 125 -12.09 22.06 22.48
N ILE A 126 -12.41 21.94 21.19
CA ILE A 126 -11.67 21.16 20.21
C ILE A 126 -11.38 22.04 18.98
N TRP A 127 -10.24 21.80 18.35
CA TRP A 127 -9.87 22.30 17.03
C TRP A 127 -9.27 21.16 16.21
N TRP A 128 -9.16 21.31 14.90
CA TRP A 128 -8.77 20.22 14.00
C TRP A 128 -7.53 20.59 13.18
N VAL A 129 -6.74 19.58 12.86
CA VAL A 129 -5.55 19.62 11.98
C VAL A 129 -5.54 18.42 11.08
N ILE A 130 -4.83 18.55 9.96
CA ILE A 130 -4.45 17.41 9.13
C ILE A 130 -3.03 16.99 9.56
N GLU A 131 -2.84 15.72 9.88
CA GLU A 131 -1.54 15.15 10.22
C GLU A 131 -1.35 13.82 9.48
N GLY A 132 -0.10 13.40 9.32
CA GLY A 132 0.34 12.15 8.71
C GLY A 132 1.72 11.76 9.25
N TYR A 133 2.31 10.70 8.71
CA TYR A 133 3.58 10.14 9.18
C TYR A 133 4.72 11.16 9.15
N ASN A 134 4.88 11.88 8.03
CA ASN A 134 5.88 12.94 7.86
C ASN A 134 5.24 14.32 7.59
N TYR A 135 3.95 14.46 7.83
CA TYR A 135 3.20 15.69 7.57
C TYR A 135 2.48 16.16 8.82
N ASN A 136 2.60 17.44 9.14
CA ASN A 136 1.76 18.06 10.15
C ASN A 136 1.37 19.45 9.66
N SER A 137 0.08 19.66 9.47
CA SER A 137 -0.45 20.91 8.94
C SER A 137 -0.21 22.06 9.92
N ASP A 138 0.37 23.15 9.42
CA ASP A 138 0.40 24.43 10.16
C ASP A 138 -1.00 25.05 10.25
N ASP A 139 -1.84 24.77 9.24
CA ASP A 139 -3.23 25.19 9.16
C ASP A 139 -4.10 24.50 10.21
N LYS A 140 -5.08 25.26 10.72
CA LYS A 140 -5.97 24.86 11.80
C LYS A 140 -7.40 25.12 11.42
N TYR A 141 -8.28 24.21 11.80
CA TYR A 141 -9.67 24.20 11.35
C TYR A 141 -10.62 24.24 12.54
N CYS A 142 -11.76 24.90 12.35
CA CYS A 142 -12.80 25.02 13.38
C CYS A 142 -13.76 23.83 13.43
N SER A 143 -13.66 22.90 12.48
CA SER A 143 -14.41 21.64 12.43
C SER A 143 -13.72 20.66 11.46
N GLU A 144 -14.13 19.39 11.46
CA GLU A 144 -13.66 18.40 10.47
C GLU A 144 -14.06 18.80 9.06
N GLU A 145 -15.27 19.33 8.90
CA GLU A 145 -15.80 19.77 7.61
C GLU A 145 -14.96 20.87 6.98
N CYS A 146 -14.37 21.73 7.82
CA CYS A 146 -13.45 22.76 7.35
C CYS A 146 -12.10 22.19 6.89
N ALA A 147 -11.70 21.01 7.37
CA ALA A 147 -10.46 20.34 6.99
C ALA A 147 -10.61 19.44 5.75
N TYR A 148 -11.82 18.89 5.50
CA TYR A 148 -12.06 17.97 4.38
C TYR A 148 -11.61 18.47 3.00
N PRO A 149 -11.81 19.75 2.60
CA PRO A 149 -11.38 20.19 1.28
C PRO A 149 -9.88 19.98 1.03
N LEU A 150 -9.02 20.43 1.96
CA LEU A 150 -7.58 20.24 1.82
C LEU A 150 -7.19 18.77 1.99
N TYR A 151 -7.80 18.07 2.95
CA TYR A 151 -7.55 16.64 3.16
C TYR A 151 -7.84 15.82 1.89
N ASN A 152 -8.98 16.05 1.25
CA ASN A 152 -9.36 15.36 0.01
C ASN A 152 -8.45 15.75 -1.16
N GLU A 153 -8.04 17.02 -1.26
CA GLU A 153 -7.06 17.46 -2.24
C GLU A 153 -5.72 16.72 -2.07
N MET A 154 -5.23 16.58 -0.84
CA MET A 154 -4.02 15.83 -0.53
C MET A 154 -4.14 14.35 -0.92
N LEU A 155 -5.25 13.70 -0.57
CA LEU A 155 -5.51 12.31 -1.00
C LEU A 155 -5.53 12.18 -2.53
N GLU A 156 -6.14 13.13 -3.21
CA GLU A 156 -6.23 13.13 -4.67
C GLU A 156 -4.87 13.35 -5.34
N ASN A 157 -4.02 14.18 -4.73
CA ASN A 157 -2.65 14.39 -5.19
C ASN A 157 -1.80 13.12 -5.01
N ILE A 158 -1.99 12.37 -3.91
CA ILE A 158 -1.34 11.07 -3.71
C ILE A 158 -1.76 10.10 -4.82
N LYS A 159 -3.06 9.96 -5.08
CA LYS A 159 -3.57 9.08 -6.15
C LYS A 159 -3.01 9.46 -7.52
N LYS A 160 -3.06 10.75 -7.88
CA LYS A 160 -2.49 11.27 -9.14
C LYS A 160 -1.01 10.95 -9.28
N SER A 161 -0.24 11.15 -8.20
CA SER A 161 1.18 10.83 -8.17
C SER A 161 1.42 9.33 -8.40
N VAL A 162 0.65 8.47 -7.71
CA VAL A 162 0.74 7.02 -7.87
C VAL A 162 0.43 6.62 -9.32
N TYR A 163 -0.69 7.05 -9.88
CA TYR A 163 -1.11 6.59 -11.20
C TYR A 163 -0.19 7.09 -12.30
N LYS A 164 0.33 8.31 -12.17
CA LYS A 164 1.37 8.83 -13.05
C LYS A 164 2.66 7.98 -13.02
N ARG A 165 3.08 7.46 -11.87
CA ARG A 165 4.28 6.58 -11.78
C ARG A 165 4.12 5.28 -12.57
N TYR A 166 2.88 4.83 -12.79
CA TYR A 166 2.56 3.59 -13.50
C TYR A 166 1.93 3.85 -14.88
N ASN A 167 2.01 5.07 -15.41
CA ASN A 167 1.44 5.45 -16.71
C ASN A 167 -0.06 5.14 -16.86
N ILE A 168 -0.83 5.28 -15.78
CA ILE A 168 -2.28 5.11 -15.79
C ILE A 168 -2.94 6.48 -15.90
N ASP A 169 -3.88 6.62 -16.84
CA ASP A 169 -4.71 7.82 -16.97
C ASP A 169 -5.64 7.97 -15.74
N TYR A 170 -5.59 9.14 -15.11
CA TYR A 170 -6.35 9.49 -13.89
C TYR A 170 -7.12 10.79 -14.02
#